data_AF-A0A4U8U470-F1
#
_entry.id   AF-A0A4U8U470-F1
#
_cell.length_a   1.000
_cell.length_b   1.000
_cell.length_c   1.000
_cell.angle_alpha   90.00
_cell.angle_beta   90.00
_cell.angle_gamma   90.00
#
_symmetry.space_group_name_H-M   'P 1'
#
loop_
_entity.id
_entity.type
_entity.pdbx_description
1 polymer ?
#
loop_
_entity_poly.entity_id
_entity_poly.type
_entity_poly.pdbx_seq_one_letter_code
_entity_poly.pdbx_strand_id
1 'polypeptide(L)'
;MNFYSRLGIGAKILINVSTILIICMLLMLGVIVKESTEIQAREAEKLIINEGKRTSSVIRGYLDEVMLSLALTQRNIEELLTANGGNQAIMEDNVMNMIKTTEWGSYGYVYLKDSSYSGDNIINPKHRLDNDEFLILMYDPNISGDIKHLQASSNLTNLPGFKEVMRTGKPNIGVPRTLEIEGNSQFGVAINFPIFNKQKEIKGIIGFFVEFKTFSNEILASRRSVFTNDYNTLIAQDGTIVAHPNESFLGKTLTQASSHESMKAVVNFINTHKEGVLEYYNTRGELSYAGIVPFKAARNMDTYWTFMVVAPEDSIFSSLFKLRLIILCSVLISLGVIIIATQLYIRKRVVSRIYNVRHHLHAFFAFLNHERKELPNALRPKALDEIGEMAQILNENIEKTAQGLTIDKALVAESLQVIGRAKQGYADSLIESKGNNPQLNELRDSVNELLNLLATGVGKNLNEINRVFESYVSLDFTTEVKDAQGRVDIVTNTLGEEIRKMLYTSQGFAKELESKSKDLEE
;
A
#
# COMPACT_ATOMS: atom_id res chain seq x y z
N MET A 1 -18.39 21.42 -14.14
CA MET A 1 -17.23 22.11 -14.77
C MET A 1 -16.90 23.50 -14.20
N ASN A 2 -17.81 24.23 -13.55
CA ASN A 2 -17.54 25.62 -13.09
C ASN A 2 -16.65 25.79 -11.84
N PHE A 3 -16.44 24.76 -11.02
CA PHE A 3 -15.60 24.89 -9.81
C PHE A 3 -14.10 24.84 -10.15
N TYR A 4 -13.69 23.91 -11.00
CA TYR A 4 -12.28 23.70 -11.35
C TYR A 4 -11.68 24.91 -12.08
N SER A 5 -12.44 25.59 -12.94
CA SER A 5 -11.96 26.76 -13.67
C SER A 5 -11.59 27.93 -12.74
N ARG A 6 -12.29 28.09 -11.62
CA ARG A 6 -12.09 29.15 -10.61
C ARG A 6 -10.89 28.90 -9.68
N LEU A 7 -10.31 27.70 -9.68
CA LEU A 7 -9.15 27.38 -8.86
C LEU A 7 -7.87 28.00 -9.43
N GLY A 8 -7.02 28.50 -8.53
CA GLY A 8 -5.67 28.92 -8.89
C GLY A 8 -4.83 27.75 -9.42
N ILE A 9 -3.81 28.06 -10.23
CA ILE A 9 -2.95 27.05 -10.88
C ILE A 9 -2.36 26.07 -9.85
N GLY A 10 -1.90 26.55 -8.69
CA GLY A 10 -1.35 25.68 -7.65
C GLY A 10 -2.35 24.66 -7.09
N ALA A 11 -3.62 25.05 -6.94
CA ALA A 11 -4.68 24.14 -6.47
C ALA A 11 -5.05 23.09 -7.54
N LYS A 12 -5.07 23.48 -8.81
CA LYS A 12 -5.28 22.56 -9.95
C LYS A 12 -4.21 21.48 -10.01
N ILE A 13 -2.94 21.87 -9.92
CA ILE A 13 -1.80 20.93 -9.91
C ILE A 13 -1.90 19.99 -8.70
N LEU A 14 -2.16 20.54 -7.51
CA LEU A 14 -2.27 19.73 -6.29
C LEU A 14 -3.37 18.68 -6.42
N ILE A 15 -4.57 19.04 -6.87
CA ILE A 15 -5.69 18.08 -7.03
C ILE A 15 -5.31 16.95 -7.99
N ASN A 16 -4.71 17.27 -9.14
CA ASN A 16 -4.34 16.24 -10.12
C ASN A 16 -3.27 15.29 -9.57
N VAL A 17 -2.21 15.84 -8.96
CA VAL A 17 -1.13 15.03 -8.38
C VAL A 17 -1.64 14.19 -7.23
N SER A 18 -2.45 14.76 -6.32
CA SER A 18 -3.06 14.03 -5.21
C SER A 18 -4.00 12.92 -5.71
N THR A 19 -4.79 13.16 -6.75
CA THR A 19 -5.70 12.14 -7.30
C THR A 19 -4.93 10.95 -7.86
N ILE A 20 -3.87 11.20 -8.64
CA ILE A 20 -3.00 10.15 -9.19
C ILE A 20 -2.35 9.36 -8.04
N LEU A 21 -1.81 10.04 -7.03
CA LEU A 21 -1.19 9.41 -5.87
C LEU A 21 -2.19 8.54 -5.09
N ILE A 22 -3.40 9.02 -4.86
CA ILE A 22 -4.46 8.27 -4.18
C ILE A 22 -4.77 6.98 -4.95
N ILE A 23 -4.94 7.07 -6.27
CA ILE A 23 -5.21 5.90 -7.11
C ILE A 23 -4.06 4.89 -7.02
N CYS A 24 -2.81 5.34 -7.15
CA CYS A 24 -1.65 4.46 -7.04
C CYS A 24 -1.55 3.80 -5.66
N MET A 25 -1.79 4.54 -4.57
CA MET A 25 -1.76 4.00 -3.21
C MET A 25 -2.89 3.00 -2.95
N LEU A 26 -4.10 3.25 -3.47
CA LEU A 26 -5.23 2.32 -3.36
C LEU A 26 -4.96 1.01 -4.10
N LEU A 27 -4.37 1.09 -5.30
CA LEU A 27 -3.96 -0.10 -6.06
C LEU A 27 -2.90 -0.91 -5.30
N MET A 28 -1.85 -0.26 -4.79
CA MET A 28 -0.83 -0.93 -3.98
C MET A 28 -1.42 -1.55 -2.71
N LEU A 29 -2.30 -0.84 -2.01
CA LEU A 29 -2.99 -1.35 -0.82
C LEU A 29 -3.77 -2.63 -1.14
N GLY A 30 -4.53 -2.65 -2.24
CA GLY A 30 -5.27 -3.82 -2.69
C GLY A 30 -4.38 -5.03 -2.95
N VAL A 31 -3.25 -4.84 -3.65
CA VAL A 31 -2.28 -5.91 -3.93
C VAL A 31 -1.65 -6.42 -2.63
N ILE A 32 -1.16 -5.53 -1.76
CA ILE A 32 -0.52 -5.93 -0.50
C ILE A 32 -1.49 -6.70 0.40
N VAL A 33 -2.74 -6.24 0.52
CA VAL A 33 -3.76 -6.91 1.35
C VAL A 33 -4.07 -8.29 0.78
N LYS A 34 -4.22 -8.43 -0.54
CA LYS A 34 -4.48 -9.71 -1.19
C LYS A 34 -3.32 -10.69 -0.95
N GLU A 35 -2.10 -10.31 -1.35
CA GLU A 35 -0.90 -11.16 -1.23
C GLU A 35 -0.62 -11.54 0.23
N SER A 36 -0.73 -10.58 1.16
CA SER A 36 -0.52 -10.86 2.59
C SER A 36 -1.56 -11.85 3.14
N THR A 37 -2.81 -11.79 2.67
CA THR A 37 -3.86 -12.70 3.10
C THR A 37 -3.60 -14.11 2.58
N GLU A 38 -3.25 -14.24 1.30
CA GLU A 38 -2.93 -15.53 0.68
C GLU A 38 -1.69 -16.18 1.30
N ILE A 39 -0.64 -15.40 1.54
CA ILE A 39 0.58 -15.87 2.22
C ILE A 39 0.25 -16.35 3.64
N GLN A 40 -0.50 -15.57 4.41
CA GLN A 40 -0.82 -15.93 5.78
C GLN A 40 -1.71 -17.17 5.87
N ALA A 41 -2.71 -17.30 4.98
CA ALA A 41 -3.53 -18.50 4.90
C ALA A 41 -2.69 -19.76 4.62
N ARG A 42 -1.76 -19.66 3.65
CA ARG A 42 -0.86 -20.77 3.30
C ARG A 42 0.11 -21.12 4.42
N GLU A 43 0.67 -20.14 5.11
CA GLU A 43 1.57 -20.39 6.25
C GLU A 43 0.81 -20.96 7.45
N ALA A 44 -0.42 -20.51 7.70
CA ALA A 44 -1.27 -21.10 8.73
C ALA A 44 -1.58 -22.57 8.41
N GLU A 45 -1.94 -22.90 7.17
CA GLU A 45 -2.17 -24.27 6.72
C GLU A 45 -0.94 -25.17 6.96
N LYS A 46 0.25 -24.72 6.54
CA LYS A 46 1.49 -25.45 6.78
C LYS A 46 1.78 -25.67 8.25
N LEU A 47 1.60 -24.63 9.06
CA LEU A 47 1.87 -24.67 10.48
C LEU A 47 0.92 -25.63 11.21
N ILE A 48 -0.37 -25.61 10.86
CA ILE A 48 -1.40 -26.55 11.36
C ILE A 48 -1.00 -28.00 11.03
N ILE A 49 -0.65 -28.28 9.76
CA ILE A 49 -0.26 -29.64 9.33
C ILE A 49 1.06 -30.08 9.98
N ASN A 50 2.06 -29.20 10.05
CA ASN A 50 3.34 -29.51 10.67
C ASN A 50 3.19 -29.82 12.16
N GLU A 51 2.34 -29.08 12.88
CA GLU A 51 2.02 -29.40 14.26
C GLU A 51 1.35 -30.77 14.36
N GLY A 52 0.39 -31.05 13.50
CA GLY A 52 -0.27 -32.35 13.46
C GLY A 52 0.70 -33.50 13.18
N LYS A 53 1.66 -33.33 12.25
CA LYS A 53 2.73 -34.30 11.97
C LYS A 53 3.68 -34.50 13.14
N ARG A 54 4.09 -33.41 13.78
CA ARG A 54 4.97 -33.44 14.95
C ARG A 54 4.31 -34.22 16.09
N THR A 55 3.07 -33.88 16.41
CA THR A 55 2.36 -34.51 17.53
C THR A 55 1.93 -35.94 17.21
N SER A 56 1.47 -36.25 16.00
CA SER A 56 1.20 -37.65 15.59
C SER A 56 2.45 -38.53 15.63
N SER A 57 3.63 -37.99 15.31
CA SER A 57 4.90 -38.73 15.44
C SER A 57 5.25 -39.05 16.90
N VAL A 58 4.94 -38.14 17.82
CA VAL A 58 5.10 -38.39 19.27
C VAL A 58 4.13 -39.48 19.74
N ILE A 59 2.84 -39.39 19.39
CA ILE A 59 1.83 -40.39 19.74
C ILE A 59 2.22 -41.77 19.18
N ARG A 60 2.72 -41.82 17.95
CA ARG A 60 3.24 -43.06 17.35
C ARG A 60 4.41 -43.61 18.16
N GLY A 61 5.30 -42.77 18.68
CA GLY A 61 6.39 -43.19 19.56
C GLY A 61 5.89 -43.93 20.80
N TYR A 62 4.84 -43.39 21.46
CA TYR A 62 4.24 -44.02 22.64
C TYR A 62 3.57 -45.36 22.30
N LEU A 63 2.87 -45.44 21.16
CA LEU A 63 2.30 -46.71 20.70
C LEU A 63 3.37 -47.74 20.32
N ASP A 64 4.45 -47.30 19.64
CA ASP A 64 5.59 -48.16 19.30
C ASP A 64 6.26 -48.73 20.56
N GLU A 65 6.35 -47.94 21.66
CA GLU A 65 6.87 -48.38 22.96
C GLU A 65 6.02 -49.49 23.59
N VAL A 66 4.69 -49.30 23.65
CA VAL A 66 3.76 -50.32 24.16
C VAL A 66 3.82 -51.59 23.32
N MET A 67 3.85 -51.45 21.99
CA MET A 67 3.94 -52.58 21.05
C MET A 67 5.26 -53.35 21.19
N LEU A 68 6.37 -52.65 21.42
CA LEU A 68 7.67 -53.28 21.62
C LEU A 68 7.71 -54.06 22.94
N SER A 69 7.20 -53.48 24.02
CA SER A 69 7.08 -54.17 25.32
C SER A 69 6.24 -55.43 25.20
N LEU A 70 5.06 -55.35 24.56
CA LEU A 70 4.21 -56.50 24.27
C LEU A 70 4.93 -57.58 23.47
N ALA A 71 5.62 -57.21 22.39
CA ALA A 71 6.28 -58.17 21.50
C ALA A 71 7.47 -58.88 22.18
N LEU A 72 8.21 -58.18 23.05
CA LEU A 72 9.29 -58.77 23.84
C LEU A 72 8.73 -59.76 24.86
N THR A 73 7.70 -59.37 25.60
CA THR A 73 7.06 -60.25 26.58
C THR A 73 6.37 -61.44 25.93
N GLN A 74 5.73 -61.25 24.76
CA GLN A 74 5.17 -62.34 23.95
C GLN A 74 6.23 -63.43 23.71
N ARG A 75 7.42 -63.06 23.21
CA ARG A 75 8.50 -64.01 22.92
C ARG A 75 8.97 -64.75 24.17
N ASN A 76 9.13 -64.04 25.29
CA ASN A 76 9.54 -64.65 26.55
C ASN A 76 8.50 -65.68 27.03
N ILE A 77 7.20 -65.35 26.94
CA ILE A 77 6.13 -66.29 27.31
C ILE A 77 6.09 -67.49 26.36
N GLU A 78 6.25 -67.27 25.05
CA GLU A 78 6.32 -68.36 24.07
C GLU A 78 7.47 -69.32 24.38
N GLU A 79 8.66 -68.81 24.71
CA GLU A 79 9.82 -69.62 25.11
C GLU A 79 9.54 -70.47 26.37
N LEU A 80 8.89 -69.88 27.38
CA LEU A 80 8.48 -70.57 28.61
C LEU A 80 7.50 -71.72 28.36
N LEU A 81 6.56 -71.56 27.43
CA LEU A 81 5.63 -72.63 27.04
C LEU A 81 6.38 -73.83 26.44
N THR A 82 7.56 -73.62 25.85
CA THR A 82 8.32 -74.69 25.21
C THR A 82 9.16 -75.54 26.16
N ALA A 83 9.35 -75.09 27.40
CA ALA A 83 10.28 -75.66 28.39
C ALA A 83 9.61 -76.63 29.39
N ASN A 84 8.58 -77.38 28.98
CA ASN A 84 7.76 -78.29 29.82
C ASN A 84 7.02 -77.59 30.97
N GLY A 85 6.13 -76.65 30.65
CA GLY A 85 5.26 -76.00 31.64
C GLY A 85 6.00 -74.94 32.45
N GLY A 86 6.37 -73.84 31.78
CA GLY A 86 6.98 -72.65 32.37
C GLY A 86 6.39 -72.23 33.73
N ASN A 87 7.29 -71.79 34.60
CA ASN A 87 6.97 -71.35 35.96
C ASN A 87 6.01 -70.13 35.92
N GLN A 88 4.82 -70.26 36.50
CA GLN A 88 3.81 -69.19 36.58
C GLN A 88 4.37 -67.91 37.24
N ALA A 89 5.30 -68.03 38.19
CA ALA A 89 5.97 -66.87 38.80
C ALA A 89 6.85 -66.11 37.81
N ILE A 90 7.54 -66.81 36.90
CA ILE A 90 8.32 -66.16 35.84
C ILE A 90 7.40 -65.47 34.84
N MET A 91 6.22 -66.05 34.55
CA MET A 91 5.20 -65.37 33.73
C MET A 91 4.68 -64.10 34.41
N GLU A 92 4.41 -64.15 35.71
CA GLU A 92 4.04 -62.97 36.50
C GLU A 92 5.12 -61.88 36.39
N ASP A 93 6.39 -62.21 36.59
CA ASP A 93 7.51 -61.26 36.46
C ASP A 93 7.60 -60.66 35.05
N ASN A 94 7.35 -61.45 34.01
CA ASN A 94 7.33 -60.99 32.63
C ASN A 94 6.19 -59.99 32.37
N VAL A 95 4.98 -60.24 32.90
CA VAL A 95 3.86 -59.31 32.81
C VAL A 95 4.11 -58.05 33.63
N MET A 96 4.66 -58.20 34.84
CA MET A 96 5.03 -57.07 35.69
C MET A 96 6.07 -56.17 34.98
N ASN A 97 7.12 -56.76 34.41
CA ASN A 97 8.15 -56.02 33.68
C ASN A 97 7.62 -55.41 32.38
N MET A 98 6.67 -56.07 31.71
CA MET A 98 5.98 -55.49 30.55
C MET A 98 5.32 -54.16 30.93
N ILE A 99 4.65 -54.11 32.09
CA ILE A 99 4.00 -52.88 32.57
C ILE A 99 5.04 -51.83 32.97
N LYS A 100 6.08 -52.21 33.73
CA LYS A 100 7.13 -51.29 34.19
C LYS A 100 7.96 -50.66 33.08
N THR A 101 8.03 -51.29 31.91
CA THR A 101 8.85 -50.82 30.78
C THR A 101 8.15 -49.78 29.91
N THR A 102 6.90 -49.41 30.24
CA THR A 102 6.12 -48.42 29.49
C THR A 102 5.50 -47.40 30.42
N GLU A 103 5.49 -46.12 30.02
CA GLU A 103 4.81 -45.05 30.77
C GLU A 103 3.33 -44.85 30.36
N TRP A 104 2.79 -45.74 29.53
CA TRP A 104 1.52 -45.50 28.82
C TRP A 104 0.45 -46.55 29.10
N GLY A 105 0.84 -47.65 29.72
CA GLY A 105 0.02 -48.82 29.90
C GLY A 105 -0.57 -48.90 31.31
N SER A 106 -1.86 -49.19 31.42
CA SER A 106 -2.53 -49.35 32.72
C SER A 106 -2.72 -50.82 33.12
N TYR A 107 -3.29 -51.65 32.24
CA TYR A 107 -3.45 -53.10 32.51
C TYR A 107 -2.59 -53.95 31.57
N GLY A 108 -1.82 -54.88 32.14
CA GLY A 108 -1.16 -55.95 31.40
C GLY A 108 -1.80 -57.30 31.71
N TYR A 109 -2.00 -58.13 30.69
CA TYR A 109 -2.59 -59.46 30.87
C TYR A 109 -2.00 -60.52 29.95
N VAL A 110 -1.98 -61.75 30.45
CA VAL A 110 -1.63 -62.96 29.69
C VAL A 110 -2.70 -63.99 29.95
N TYR A 111 -3.37 -64.42 28.89
CA TYR A 111 -4.31 -65.52 28.86
C TYR A 111 -3.67 -66.72 28.17
N LEU A 112 -3.80 -67.92 28.77
CA LEU A 112 -3.33 -69.15 28.17
C LEU A 112 -4.46 -70.18 28.09
N LYS A 113 -4.60 -70.77 26.92
CA LYS A 113 -5.47 -71.90 26.61
C LYS A 113 -4.62 -73.16 26.43
N ASP A 114 -4.10 -73.65 27.55
CA ASP A 114 -3.28 -74.85 27.63
C ASP A 114 -3.64 -75.63 28.90
N SER A 115 -3.79 -76.95 28.79
CA SER A 115 -4.21 -77.82 29.89
C SER A 115 -3.26 -77.76 31.10
N SER A 116 -1.99 -77.43 30.86
CA SER A 116 -0.96 -77.27 31.89
C SER A 116 -1.20 -76.06 32.79
N TYR A 117 -2.07 -75.13 32.36
CA TYR A 117 -2.46 -73.92 33.08
C TYR A 117 -4.00 -73.84 33.12
N SER A 118 -4.64 -74.87 33.68
CA SER A 118 -6.09 -74.92 33.84
C SER A 118 -6.48 -75.73 35.09
N GLY A 119 -7.66 -75.47 35.64
CA GLY A 119 -8.15 -76.22 36.80
C GLY A 119 -7.17 -76.16 37.99
N ASP A 120 -6.88 -77.29 38.62
CA ASP A 120 -6.00 -77.36 39.79
C ASP A 120 -4.53 -77.01 39.50
N ASN A 121 -4.14 -76.91 38.23
CA ASN A 121 -2.78 -76.50 37.84
C ASN A 121 -2.52 -75.00 38.00
N ILE A 122 -3.55 -74.19 38.30
CA ILE A 122 -3.42 -72.74 38.56
C ILE A 122 -2.98 -72.52 40.00
N ILE A 123 -1.75 -72.03 40.21
CA ILE A 123 -1.13 -71.90 41.55
C ILE A 123 -1.72 -70.70 42.30
N ASN A 124 -1.85 -69.55 41.63
CA ASN A 124 -2.39 -68.33 42.21
C ASN A 124 -3.90 -68.23 41.91
N PRO A 125 -4.80 -68.27 42.92
CA PRO A 125 -6.24 -68.21 42.70
C PRO A 125 -6.72 -66.95 41.97
N LYS A 126 -5.95 -65.85 42.04
CA LYS A 126 -6.26 -64.62 41.29
C LYS A 126 -6.20 -64.81 39.78
N HIS A 127 -5.49 -65.83 39.29
CA HIS A 127 -5.33 -66.06 37.85
C HIS A 127 -6.41 -66.96 37.26
N ARG A 128 -7.34 -67.43 38.09
CA ARG A 128 -8.43 -68.33 37.68
C ARG A 128 -9.63 -67.52 37.20
N LEU A 129 -10.03 -67.74 35.95
CA LEU A 129 -11.32 -67.29 35.42
C LEU A 129 -12.47 -68.21 35.89
N ASP A 130 -13.71 -67.73 35.79
CA ASP A 130 -14.91 -68.50 36.17
C ASP A 130 -15.07 -69.83 35.41
N ASN A 131 -14.41 -69.97 34.26
CA ASN A 131 -14.39 -71.18 33.43
C ASN A 131 -13.15 -72.06 33.66
N ASP A 132 -12.41 -71.87 34.76
CA ASP A 132 -11.18 -72.57 35.14
C ASP A 132 -9.99 -72.40 34.17
N GLU A 133 -10.06 -71.43 33.27
CA GLU A 133 -8.93 -71.04 32.41
C GLU A 133 -7.99 -70.05 33.11
N PHE A 134 -6.74 -69.98 32.64
CA PHE A 134 -5.68 -69.17 33.22
C PHE A 134 -5.58 -67.79 32.57
N LEU A 135 -5.63 -66.75 33.39
CA LEU A 135 -5.40 -65.36 32.99
C LEU A 135 -4.67 -64.61 34.11
N ILE A 136 -3.44 -64.16 33.84
CA ILE A 136 -2.76 -63.18 34.68
C ILE A 136 -3.31 -61.81 34.34
N LEU A 137 -3.69 -61.03 35.36
CA LEU A 137 -4.10 -59.64 35.23
C LEU A 137 -3.38 -58.76 36.24
N MET A 138 -2.67 -57.77 35.74
CA MET A 138 -1.94 -56.80 36.54
C MET A 138 -2.30 -55.37 36.13
N TYR A 139 -2.25 -54.46 37.10
CA TYR A 139 -2.68 -53.07 36.94
C TYR A 139 -1.71 -52.12 37.66
N ASP A 140 -1.25 -51.09 36.97
CA ASP A 140 -0.56 -49.95 37.59
C ASP A 140 -1.50 -48.73 37.62
N PRO A 141 -2.12 -48.40 38.76
CA PRO A 141 -3.15 -47.37 38.85
C PRO A 141 -2.68 -45.96 38.52
N ASN A 142 -1.40 -45.67 38.72
CA ASN A 142 -0.85 -44.33 38.55
C ASN A 142 0.36 -44.30 37.62
N ILE A 143 0.68 -45.43 36.98
CA ILE A 143 1.92 -45.58 36.22
C ILE A 143 3.11 -45.20 37.11
N SER A 144 3.05 -45.61 38.39
CA SER A 144 4.02 -45.26 39.42
C SER A 144 5.00 -46.40 39.72
N GLY A 145 4.83 -47.54 39.06
CA GLY A 145 5.56 -48.77 39.32
C GLY A 145 4.98 -49.62 40.46
N ASP A 146 3.86 -49.20 41.07
CA ASP A 146 3.16 -49.93 42.13
C ASP A 146 2.10 -50.86 41.53
N ILE A 147 2.56 -52.00 41.02
CA ILE A 147 1.73 -52.93 40.26
C ILE A 147 0.90 -53.80 41.19
N LYS A 148 -0.41 -53.83 40.94
CA LYS A 148 -1.39 -54.62 41.66
C LYS A 148 -1.80 -55.85 40.86
N HIS A 149 -1.85 -57.00 41.52
CA HIS A 149 -2.44 -58.23 40.97
C HIS A 149 -3.95 -58.20 41.20
N LEU A 150 -4.72 -58.25 40.11
CA LEU A 150 -6.18 -58.25 40.15
C LEU A 150 -6.72 -59.66 39.91
N GLN A 151 -7.97 -59.90 40.28
CA GLN A 151 -8.70 -61.10 39.92
C GLN A 151 -8.90 -61.16 38.40
N ALA A 152 -8.62 -62.32 37.82
CA ALA A 152 -8.86 -62.61 36.42
C ALA A 152 -10.32 -62.29 36.05
N SER A 153 -10.49 -61.56 34.94
CA SER A 153 -11.80 -61.05 34.53
C SER A 153 -12.17 -61.48 33.12
N SER A 154 -13.35 -62.10 32.99
CA SER A 154 -13.97 -62.44 31.72
C SER A 154 -14.30 -61.21 30.85
N ASN A 155 -14.27 -59.99 31.41
CA ASN A 155 -14.46 -58.76 30.64
C ASN A 155 -13.37 -58.57 29.58
N LEU A 156 -12.14 -59.06 29.83
CA LEU A 156 -11.03 -59.01 28.88
C LEU A 156 -11.17 -60.04 27.75
N THR A 157 -11.51 -61.28 28.08
CA THR A 157 -11.67 -62.35 27.08
C THR A 157 -12.90 -62.13 26.20
N ASN A 158 -13.86 -61.32 26.67
CA ASN A 158 -15.03 -60.91 25.90
C ASN A 158 -14.79 -59.76 24.91
N LEU A 159 -13.62 -59.13 24.93
CA LEU A 159 -13.29 -58.05 24.00
C LEU A 159 -13.30 -58.55 22.54
N PRO A 160 -13.90 -57.82 21.59
CA PRO A 160 -13.89 -58.19 20.18
C PRO A 160 -12.48 -58.38 19.62
N GLY A 161 -11.55 -57.49 19.99
CA GLY A 161 -10.14 -57.61 19.58
C GLY A 161 -9.49 -58.90 20.10
N PHE A 162 -9.79 -59.29 21.34
CA PHE A 162 -9.30 -60.55 21.92
C PHE A 162 -9.80 -61.77 21.12
N LYS A 163 -11.11 -61.83 20.85
CA LYS A 163 -11.72 -62.91 20.06
C LYS A 163 -11.16 -62.96 18.63
N GLU A 164 -10.92 -61.80 18.04
CA GLU A 164 -10.35 -61.69 16.70
C GLU A 164 -8.90 -62.19 16.63
N VAL A 165 -8.07 -61.89 17.64
CA VAL A 165 -6.70 -62.44 17.73
C VAL A 165 -6.73 -63.97 17.87
N MET A 166 -7.59 -64.52 18.74
CA MET A 166 -7.74 -65.99 18.88
C MET A 166 -8.17 -66.67 17.58
N ARG A 167 -8.96 -65.98 16.76
CA ARG A 167 -9.47 -66.50 15.48
C ARG A 167 -8.45 -66.39 14.34
N THR A 168 -7.72 -65.28 14.29
CA THR A 168 -6.88 -64.93 13.12
C THR A 168 -5.40 -65.22 13.32
N GLY A 169 -4.93 -65.31 14.57
CA GLY A 169 -3.50 -65.38 14.89
C GLY A 169 -2.73 -64.13 14.47
N LYS A 170 -3.39 -62.97 14.34
CA LYS A 170 -2.74 -61.69 14.01
C LYS A 170 -2.89 -60.72 15.16
N PRO A 171 -1.87 -59.89 15.46
CA PRO A 171 -2.02 -58.81 16.42
C PRO A 171 -3.15 -57.85 16.04
N ASN A 172 -3.81 -57.26 17.04
CA ASN A 172 -4.92 -56.34 16.85
C ASN A 172 -4.87 -55.16 17.82
N ILE A 173 -5.13 -53.97 17.30
CA ILE A 173 -5.54 -52.81 18.10
C ILE A 173 -7.07 -52.79 18.10
N GLY A 174 -7.66 -52.90 19.28
CA GLY A 174 -9.11 -52.92 19.44
C GLY A 174 -9.75 -51.56 19.16
N VAL A 175 -11.07 -51.53 19.30
CA VAL A 175 -11.83 -50.27 19.28
C VAL A 175 -11.82 -49.61 20.67
N PRO A 176 -11.74 -48.27 20.76
CA PRO A 176 -11.86 -47.53 22.01
C PRO A 176 -13.11 -47.92 22.80
N ARG A 177 -12.97 -48.11 24.11
CA ARG A 177 -14.07 -48.48 25.00
C ARG A 177 -13.74 -48.23 26.46
N THR A 178 -14.78 -48.18 27.27
CA THR A 178 -14.66 -48.26 28.72
C THR A 178 -14.50 -49.72 29.14
N LEU A 179 -13.48 -50.00 29.95
CA LEU A 179 -13.23 -51.28 30.57
C LEU A 179 -13.45 -51.15 32.08
N GLU A 180 -14.24 -52.07 32.64
CA GLU A 180 -14.54 -52.12 34.08
C GLU A 180 -13.96 -53.40 34.69
N ILE A 181 -13.04 -53.23 35.65
CA ILE A 181 -12.36 -54.31 36.36
C ILE A 181 -12.24 -53.93 37.84
N GLU A 182 -12.79 -54.76 38.73
CA GLU A 182 -12.77 -54.55 40.19
C GLU A 182 -13.24 -53.15 40.63
N GLY A 183 -14.26 -52.60 39.96
CA GLY A 183 -14.79 -51.26 40.27
C GLY A 183 -13.95 -50.09 39.71
N ASN A 184 -12.83 -50.36 39.04
CA ASN A 184 -12.08 -49.36 38.28
C ASN A 184 -12.60 -49.30 36.85
N SER A 185 -13.02 -48.10 36.42
CA SER A 185 -13.54 -47.84 35.07
C SER A 185 -12.54 -46.97 34.31
N GLN A 186 -12.02 -47.47 33.19
CA GLN A 186 -11.02 -46.77 32.38
C GLN A 186 -11.42 -46.74 30.90
N PHE A 187 -11.36 -45.56 30.28
CA PHE A 187 -11.57 -45.40 28.85
C PHE A 187 -10.24 -45.54 28.11
N GLY A 188 -10.16 -46.53 27.23
CA GLY A 188 -8.90 -46.94 26.63
C GLY A 188 -9.07 -47.87 25.44
N VAL A 189 -7.96 -48.47 25.03
CA VAL A 189 -7.92 -49.44 23.94
C VAL A 189 -7.09 -50.66 24.34
N ALA A 190 -7.57 -51.84 23.97
CA ALA A 190 -6.84 -53.07 24.15
C ALA A 190 -5.97 -53.37 22.92
N ILE A 191 -4.70 -53.61 23.14
CA ILE A 191 -3.74 -54.09 22.14
C ILE A 191 -3.44 -55.55 22.46
N ASN A 192 -3.71 -56.45 21.52
CA ASN A 192 -3.64 -57.89 21.72
C ASN A 192 -2.68 -58.54 20.75
N PHE A 193 -1.83 -59.43 21.25
CA PHE A 193 -0.88 -60.23 20.48
C PHE A 193 -1.15 -61.72 20.75
N PRO A 194 -1.15 -62.56 19.70
CA PRO A 194 -1.30 -64.00 19.88
C PRO A 194 -0.04 -64.59 20.53
N ILE A 195 -0.20 -65.64 21.32
CA ILE A 195 0.89 -66.46 21.85
C ILE A 195 0.87 -67.80 21.10
N PHE A 196 2.00 -68.20 20.54
CA PHE A 196 2.14 -69.45 19.81
C PHE A 196 2.97 -70.51 20.55
N ASN A 197 2.67 -71.79 20.33
CA ASN A 197 3.60 -72.87 20.68
C ASN A 197 4.64 -73.13 19.57
N LYS A 198 5.55 -74.10 19.78
CA LYS A 198 6.53 -74.55 18.77
C LYS A 198 5.90 -74.99 17.45
N GLN A 199 4.66 -75.50 17.48
CA GLN A 199 3.89 -75.94 16.32
C GLN A 199 3.14 -74.80 15.61
N LYS A 200 3.31 -73.55 16.06
CA LYS A 200 2.60 -72.35 15.57
C LYS A 200 1.09 -72.39 15.77
N GLU A 201 0.62 -73.16 16.74
CA GLU A 201 -0.77 -73.13 17.20
C GLU A 201 -0.94 -72.00 18.20
N ILE A 202 -2.08 -71.30 18.13
CA ILE A 202 -2.42 -70.24 19.08
C ILE A 202 -2.75 -70.91 20.43
N LYS A 203 -1.96 -70.61 21.45
CA LYS A 203 -2.14 -71.09 22.83
C LYS A 203 -2.56 -70.01 23.80
N GLY A 204 -2.73 -68.78 23.36
CA GLY A 204 -3.12 -67.71 24.25
C GLY A 204 -3.03 -66.33 23.64
N ILE A 205 -3.21 -65.33 24.49
CA ILE A 205 -3.10 -63.92 24.16
C ILE A 205 -2.30 -63.23 25.25
N ILE A 206 -1.38 -62.37 24.82
CA ILE A 206 -0.83 -61.33 25.67
C ILE A 206 -1.42 -60.00 25.22
N GLY A 207 -1.78 -59.15 26.16
CA GLY A 207 -2.34 -57.86 25.82
C GLY A 207 -2.08 -56.78 26.83
N PHE A 208 -2.25 -55.56 26.34
CA PHE A 208 -2.09 -54.34 27.09
C PHE A 208 -3.35 -53.49 26.90
N PHE A 209 -3.97 -53.05 27.99
CA PHE A 209 -4.99 -52.01 27.94
C PHE A 209 -4.34 -50.65 28.21
N VAL A 210 -4.50 -49.75 27.25
CA VAL A 210 -3.88 -48.44 27.23
C VAL A 210 -4.95 -47.40 27.52
N GLU A 211 -4.85 -46.70 28.64
CA GLU A 211 -5.80 -45.65 29.04
C GLU A 211 -5.55 -44.36 28.26
N PHE A 212 -6.61 -43.78 27.67
CA PHE A 212 -6.47 -42.55 26.88
C PHE A 212 -6.21 -41.30 27.71
N LYS A 213 -6.42 -41.35 29.03
CA LYS A 213 -6.23 -40.21 29.92
C LYS A 213 -4.80 -39.68 29.87
N THR A 214 -3.81 -40.57 29.94
CA THR A 214 -2.38 -40.22 29.87
C THR A 214 -2.03 -39.58 28.52
N PHE A 215 -2.53 -40.17 27.42
CA PHE A 215 -2.35 -39.62 26.07
C PHE A 215 -3.01 -38.24 25.94
N SER A 216 -4.24 -38.10 26.46
CA SER A 216 -5.02 -36.88 26.40
C SER A 216 -4.29 -35.72 27.08
N ASN A 217 -3.73 -35.94 28.27
CA ASN A 217 -2.96 -34.92 28.99
C ASN A 217 -1.77 -34.41 28.18
N GLU A 218 -1.06 -35.30 27.48
CA GLU A 218 0.12 -34.92 26.70
C GLU A 218 -0.20 -34.23 25.38
N ILE A 219 -1.26 -34.66 24.69
CA ILE A 219 -1.62 -34.08 23.39
C ILE A 219 -2.41 -32.77 23.54
N LEU A 220 -3.11 -32.58 24.67
CA LEU A 220 -3.86 -31.38 25.01
C LEU A 220 -3.03 -30.35 25.80
N ALA A 221 -1.76 -30.66 26.08
CA ALA A 221 -0.86 -29.77 26.79
C ALA A 221 -0.71 -28.42 26.06
N SER A 222 -0.83 -27.31 26.81
CA SER A 222 -0.79 -25.95 26.26
C SER A 222 0.49 -25.62 25.47
N ARG A 223 1.62 -26.30 25.77
CA ARG A 223 2.88 -26.18 25.01
C ARG A 223 2.78 -26.61 23.54
N ARG A 224 1.70 -27.32 23.16
CA ARG A 224 1.41 -27.76 21.79
C ARG A 224 0.43 -26.83 21.06
N SER A 225 -0.11 -25.82 21.74
CA SER A 225 -0.93 -24.78 21.13
C SER A 225 -0.08 -23.90 20.23
N VAL A 226 -0.56 -23.62 19.02
CA VAL A 226 0.11 -22.73 18.06
C VAL A 226 -0.70 -21.47 17.78
N PHE A 227 -2.03 -21.55 17.88
CA PHE A 227 -2.93 -20.41 17.80
C PHE A 227 -3.70 -20.22 19.10
N THR A 228 -4.17 -19.00 19.34
CA THR A 228 -5.01 -18.72 20.51
C THR A 228 -6.32 -19.51 20.39
N ASN A 229 -6.72 -20.18 21.48
CA ASN A 229 -7.92 -21.01 21.55
C ASN A 229 -7.96 -22.20 20.56
N ASP A 230 -6.83 -22.54 19.95
CA ASP A 230 -6.75 -23.82 19.26
C ASP A 230 -6.85 -24.98 20.24
N TYR A 231 -7.14 -26.15 19.70
CA TYR A 231 -7.09 -27.38 20.46
C TYR A 231 -6.86 -28.58 19.57
N ASN A 232 -6.38 -29.64 20.19
CA ASN A 232 -6.08 -30.90 19.52
C ASN A 232 -7.18 -31.92 19.81
N THR A 233 -7.38 -32.84 18.88
CA THR A 233 -8.20 -34.02 19.09
C THR A 233 -7.58 -35.23 18.41
N LEU A 234 -7.76 -36.39 19.02
CA LEU A 234 -7.33 -37.67 18.48
C LEU A 234 -8.55 -38.54 18.20
N ILE A 235 -8.56 -39.16 17.03
CA ILE A 235 -9.68 -39.95 16.51
C ILE A 235 -9.14 -41.32 16.10
N ALA A 236 -9.77 -42.38 16.60
CA ALA A 236 -9.44 -43.75 16.25
C ALA A 236 -10.00 -44.13 14.87
N GLN A 237 -9.59 -45.30 14.36
CA GLN A 237 -9.97 -45.77 13.01
C GLN A 237 -11.48 -45.90 12.80
N ASP A 238 -12.22 -46.22 13.85
CA ASP A 238 -13.69 -46.35 13.85
C ASP A 238 -14.41 -44.99 13.91
N GLY A 239 -13.66 -43.88 13.94
CA GLY A 239 -14.19 -42.52 14.05
C GLY A 239 -14.46 -42.09 15.49
N THR A 240 -14.12 -42.90 16.49
CA THR A 240 -14.30 -42.59 17.90
C THR A 240 -13.29 -41.53 18.36
N ILE A 241 -13.77 -40.49 19.03
CA ILE A 241 -12.95 -39.46 19.66
C ILE A 241 -12.32 -40.06 20.91
N VAL A 242 -10.99 -40.14 20.92
CA VAL A 242 -10.23 -40.72 22.04
C VAL A 242 -9.56 -39.67 22.91
N ALA A 243 -9.42 -38.44 22.40
CA ALA A 243 -8.94 -37.30 23.16
C ALA A 243 -9.55 -36.01 22.63
N HIS A 244 -10.02 -35.16 23.54
CA HIS A 244 -10.64 -33.87 23.24
C HIS A 244 -10.68 -33.00 24.52
N PRO A 245 -10.56 -31.66 24.45
CA PRO A 245 -10.59 -30.78 25.65
C PRO A 245 -11.87 -30.89 26.47
N ASN A 246 -13.00 -31.14 25.80
CA ASN A 246 -14.26 -31.46 26.43
C ASN A 246 -14.40 -32.99 26.56
N GLU A 247 -14.28 -33.50 27.78
CA GLU A 247 -14.35 -34.93 28.11
C GLU A 247 -15.69 -35.58 27.74
N SER A 248 -16.78 -34.81 27.66
CA SER A 248 -18.11 -35.33 27.30
C SER A 248 -18.20 -35.85 25.86
N PHE A 249 -17.19 -35.60 25.03
CA PHE A 249 -17.08 -36.14 23.67
C PHE A 249 -16.25 -37.41 23.57
N LEU A 250 -15.51 -37.80 24.62
CA LEU A 250 -14.74 -39.03 24.63
C LEU A 250 -15.67 -40.24 24.44
N GLY A 251 -15.28 -41.17 23.56
CA GLY A 251 -16.09 -42.34 23.22
C GLY A 251 -17.23 -42.08 22.24
N LYS A 252 -17.46 -40.83 21.83
CA LYS A 252 -18.43 -40.47 20.78
C LYS A 252 -17.74 -40.34 19.43
N THR A 253 -18.49 -40.46 18.36
CA THR A 253 -18.04 -40.13 17.00
C THR A 253 -18.12 -38.62 16.73
N LEU A 254 -17.38 -38.12 15.75
CA LEU A 254 -17.42 -36.70 15.35
C LEU A 254 -18.83 -36.19 15.03
N THR A 255 -19.66 -37.00 14.36
CA THR A 255 -21.05 -36.65 14.00
C THR A 255 -22.02 -36.66 15.19
N GLN A 256 -21.67 -37.37 16.27
CA GLN A 256 -22.40 -37.30 17.54
C GLN A 256 -21.96 -36.10 18.39
N ALA A 257 -20.71 -35.64 18.23
CA ALA A 257 -20.19 -34.46 18.91
C ALA A 257 -20.70 -33.14 18.31
N SER A 258 -20.98 -33.11 17.00
CA SER A 258 -21.62 -31.98 16.32
C SER A 258 -22.49 -32.45 15.17
N SER A 259 -23.69 -31.89 15.08
CA SER A 259 -24.64 -32.14 13.99
C SER A 259 -24.45 -31.20 12.78
N HIS A 260 -23.46 -30.31 12.81
CA HIS A 260 -23.22 -29.36 11.72
C HIS A 260 -22.83 -30.09 10.42
N GLU A 261 -23.33 -29.63 9.27
CA GLU A 261 -23.13 -30.31 7.98
C GLU A 261 -21.65 -30.44 7.60
N SER A 262 -20.85 -29.40 7.86
CA SER A 262 -19.39 -29.41 7.61
C SER A 262 -18.66 -30.54 8.34
N MET A 263 -19.19 -31.05 9.47
CA MET A 263 -18.58 -32.17 10.19
C MET A 263 -18.59 -33.46 9.35
N LYS A 264 -19.61 -33.65 8.50
CA LYS A 264 -19.66 -34.79 7.57
C LYS A 264 -18.54 -34.73 6.54
N ALA A 265 -18.20 -33.53 6.07
CA ALA A 265 -17.08 -33.33 5.15
C ALA A 265 -15.73 -33.70 5.81
N VAL A 266 -15.54 -33.32 7.07
CA VAL A 266 -14.37 -33.71 7.88
C VAL A 266 -14.27 -35.23 8.00
N VAL A 267 -15.37 -35.90 8.40
CA VAL A 267 -15.40 -37.37 8.51
C VAL A 267 -15.09 -38.06 7.19
N ASN A 268 -15.68 -37.59 6.09
CA ASN A 268 -15.41 -38.14 4.76
C ASN A 268 -13.94 -37.98 4.35
N PHE A 269 -13.33 -36.83 4.67
CA PHE A 269 -11.92 -36.58 4.38
C PHE A 269 -10.99 -37.46 5.21
N ILE A 270 -11.27 -37.65 6.50
CA ILE A 270 -10.53 -38.56 7.38
C ILE A 270 -10.45 -39.96 6.78
N ASN A 271 -11.57 -40.47 6.24
CA ASN A 271 -11.63 -41.78 5.60
C ASN A 271 -10.77 -41.92 4.34
N THR A 272 -10.30 -40.82 3.74
CA THR A 272 -9.37 -40.87 2.60
C THR A 272 -7.94 -41.17 3.01
N HIS A 273 -7.61 -41.09 4.30
CA HIS A 273 -6.26 -41.24 4.84
C HIS A 273 -5.23 -40.26 4.24
N LYS A 274 -5.70 -39.11 3.74
CA LYS A 274 -4.85 -38.02 3.27
C LYS A 274 -4.69 -36.95 4.33
N GLU A 275 -3.54 -36.29 4.31
CA GLU A 275 -3.35 -35.06 5.06
C GLU A 275 -3.99 -33.88 4.33
N GLY A 276 -4.48 -32.91 5.08
CA GLY A 276 -5.02 -31.67 4.52
C GLY A 276 -5.74 -30.83 5.55
N VAL A 277 -6.10 -29.63 5.14
CA VAL A 277 -6.84 -28.68 5.98
C VAL A 277 -8.23 -28.47 5.40
N LEU A 278 -9.24 -28.54 6.27
CA LEU A 278 -10.63 -28.26 5.90
C LEU A 278 -11.21 -27.17 6.78
N GLU A 279 -11.94 -26.27 6.16
CA GLU A 279 -12.78 -25.31 6.86
C GLU A 279 -14.07 -25.98 7.32
N TYR A 280 -14.44 -25.78 8.59
CA TYR A 280 -15.62 -26.38 9.20
C TYR A 280 -16.04 -25.63 10.48
N TYR A 281 -17.26 -25.86 10.94
CA TYR A 281 -17.70 -25.41 12.26
C TYR A 281 -17.32 -26.44 13.32
N ASN A 282 -16.54 -26.00 14.31
CA ASN A 282 -16.02 -26.85 15.37
C ASN A 282 -17.08 -27.24 16.41
N THR A 283 -16.70 -28.02 17.43
CA THR A 283 -17.62 -28.46 18.49
C THR A 283 -18.09 -27.34 19.43
N ARG A 284 -17.52 -26.14 19.31
CA ARG A 284 -17.93 -24.90 19.99
C ARG A 284 -18.82 -24.00 19.12
N GLY A 285 -19.07 -24.38 17.87
CA GLY A 285 -19.87 -23.59 16.92
C GLY A 285 -19.09 -22.46 16.24
N GLU A 286 -17.75 -22.47 16.31
CA GLU A 286 -16.89 -21.46 15.71
C GLU A 286 -16.39 -21.93 14.34
N LEU A 287 -16.34 -21.03 13.35
CA LEU A 287 -15.70 -21.30 12.07
C LEU A 287 -14.20 -21.51 12.30
N SER A 288 -13.70 -22.65 11.86
CA SER A 288 -12.36 -23.15 12.18
C SER A 288 -11.75 -23.91 11.01
N TYR A 289 -10.43 -24.04 11.05
CA TYR A 289 -9.67 -24.91 10.16
C TYR A 289 -9.27 -26.18 10.92
N ALA A 290 -9.62 -27.35 10.38
CA ALA A 290 -9.22 -28.66 10.84
C ALA A 290 -7.99 -29.13 10.06
N GLY A 291 -6.83 -29.17 10.72
CA GLY A 291 -5.64 -29.85 10.23
C GLY A 291 -5.72 -31.34 10.46
N ILE A 292 -5.98 -32.10 9.41
CA ILE A 292 -6.22 -33.55 9.49
C ILE A 292 -4.92 -34.27 9.13
N VAL A 293 -4.36 -35.01 10.09
CA VAL A 293 -3.11 -35.76 9.91
C VAL A 293 -3.31 -37.22 10.32
N PRO A 294 -3.63 -38.10 9.35
CA PRO A 294 -3.72 -39.53 9.59
C PRO A 294 -2.33 -40.16 9.77
N PHE A 295 -2.23 -41.15 10.64
CA PHE A 295 -1.01 -41.90 10.89
C PHE A 295 -1.31 -43.36 11.23
N LYS A 296 -0.39 -44.26 10.92
CA LYS A 296 -0.50 -45.66 11.34
C LYS A 296 -0.25 -45.77 12.84
N ALA A 297 -1.19 -46.36 13.56
CA ALA A 297 -1.10 -46.62 15.00
C ALA A 297 -0.03 -47.68 15.34
N ALA A 298 0.29 -48.57 14.40
CA ALA A 298 1.43 -49.48 14.49
C ALA A 298 2.05 -49.72 13.11
N ARG A 299 3.39 -49.83 13.04
CA ARG A 299 4.13 -49.95 11.76
C ARG A 299 3.69 -51.11 10.87
N ASN A 300 3.32 -52.23 11.49
CA ASN A 300 2.98 -53.48 10.80
C ASN A 300 1.48 -53.79 10.82
N MET A 301 0.63 -52.81 11.14
CA MET A 301 -0.83 -52.96 11.14
C MET A 301 -1.49 -51.94 10.22
N ASP A 302 -2.62 -52.31 9.63
CA ASP A 302 -3.42 -51.42 8.78
C ASP A 302 -4.46 -50.66 9.62
N THR A 303 -4.01 -50.11 10.75
CA THR A 303 -4.82 -49.33 11.68
C THR A 303 -4.38 -47.88 11.62
N TYR A 304 -5.27 -47.01 11.18
CA TYR A 304 -5.01 -45.58 11.06
C TYR A 304 -5.77 -44.81 12.12
N TRP A 305 -5.04 -44.00 12.87
CA TRP A 305 -5.62 -42.98 13.73
C TRP A 305 -5.39 -41.62 13.11
N THR A 306 -6.22 -40.66 13.47
CA THR A 306 -6.14 -39.31 12.94
C THR A 306 -5.94 -38.33 14.07
N PHE A 307 -4.83 -37.61 14.00
CA PHE A 307 -4.63 -36.44 14.83
C PHE A 307 -5.20 -35.23 14.09
N MET A 308 -6.02 -34.44 14.77
CA MET A 308 -6.64 -33.25 14.22
C MET A 308 -6.33 -32.04 15.08
N VAL A 309 -5.76 -31.01 14.46
CA VAL A 309 -5.55 -29.69 15.05
C VAL A 309 -6.73 -28.82 14.65
N VAL A 310 -7.40 -28.19 15.60
CA VAL A 310 -8.55 -27.31 15.36
C VAL A 310 -8.14 -25.89 15.70
N ALA A 311 -8.05 -25.04 14.68
CA ALA A 311 -7.65 -23.65 14.83
C ALA A 311 -8.80 -22.72 14.39
N PRO A 312 -9.36 -21.90 15.30
CA PRO A 312 -10.39 -20.92 14.95
C PRO A 312 -9.91 -19.93 13.90
N GLU A 313 -10.79 -19.59 12.94
CA GLU A 313 -10.48 -18.63 11.85
C GLU A 313 -10.01 -17.28 12.40
N ASP A 314 -10.73 -16.74 13.39
CA ASP A 314 -10.41 -15.47 14.03
C ASP A 314 -9.00 -15.47 14.64
N SER A 315 -8.55 -16.61 15.17
CA SER A 315 -7.20 -16.69 15.73
C SER A 315 -6.13 -16.71 14.65
N ILE A 316 -6.36 -17.45 13.55
CA ILE A 316 -5.42 -17.53 12.42
C ILE A 316 -5.22 -16.15 11.79
N PHE A 317 -6.31 -15.40 11.63
CA PHE A 317 -6.31 -14.10 10.96
C PHE A 317 -6.25 -12.88 11.91
N SER A 318 -6.15 -13.09 13.22
CA SER A 318 -6.00 -12.00 14.20
C SER A 318 -4.80 -11.09 13.91
N SER A 319 -3.64 -11.68 13.60
CA SER A 319 -2.43 -10.95 13.18
C SER A 319 -2.62 -10.21 11.87
N LEU A 320 -3.49 -10.72 11.00
CA LEU A 320 -3.80 -10.15 9.70
C LEU A 320 -4.63 -8.86 9.85
N PHE A 321 -5.57 -8.82 10.80
CA PHE A 321 -6.30 -7.60 11.14
C PHE A 321 -5.36 -6.49 11.64
N LYS A 322 -4.45 -6.82 12.57
CA LYS A 322 -3.45 -5.87 13.09
C LYS A 322 -2.54 -5.36 11.97
N LEU A 323 -2.06 -6.26 11.10
CA LEU A 323 -1.21 -5.89 9.97
C LEU A 323 -1.96 -4.99 8.98
N ARG A 324 -3.20 -5.32 8.61
CA ARG A 324 -4.06 -4.48 7.75
C ARG A 324 -4.25 -3.09 8.34
N LEU A 325 -4.48 -2.97 9.64
CA LEU A 325 -4.60 -1.67 10.31
C LEU A 325 -3.29 -0.87 10.24
N ILE A 326 -2.15 -1.52 10.50
CA ILE A 326 -0.83 -0.88 10.40
C ILE A 326 -0.57 -0.38 8.97
N ILE A 327 -0.85 -1.20 7.95
CA ILE A 327 -0.69 -0.83 6.55
C ILE A 327 -1.63 0.33 6.17
N LEU A 328 -2.89 0.28 6.60
CA LEU A 328 -3.84 1.36 6.35
C LEU A 328 -3.36 2.68 6.97
N CYS A 329 -2.96 2.66 8.24
CA CYS A 329 -2.43 3.83 8.93
C CYS A 329 -1.17 4.36 8.25
N SER A 330 -0.23 3.50 7.84
CA SER A 330 1.00 3.92 7.17
C SER A 330 0.74 4.54 5.79
N VAL A 331 -0.21 3.99 5.03
CA VAL A 331 -0.66 4.58 3.76
C VAL A 331 -1.30 5.95 3.98
N LEU A 332 -2.19 6.10 4.96
CA LEU A 332 -2.83 7.39 5.26
C LEU A 332 -1.81 8.45 5.73
N ILE A 333 -0.85 8.07 6.59
CA ILE A 333 0.20 8.97 7.07
C ILE A 333 1.10 9.39 5.89
N SER A 334 1.56 8.44 5.09
CA SER A 334 2.42 8.75 3.93
C SER A 334 1.71 9.62 2.90
N LEU A 335 0.43 9.36 2.62
CA LEU A 335 -0.40 10.21 1.77
C LEU A 335 -0.49 11.64 2.31
N GLY A 336 -0.77 11.81 3.61
CA GLY A 336 -0.83 13.11 4.26
C GLY A 336 0.49 13.88 4.15
N VAL A 337 1.62 13.21 4.43
CA VAL A 337 2.96 13.80 4.32
C VAL A 337 3.25 14.25 2.89
N ILE A 338 2.97 13.41 1.89
CA ILE A 338 3.22 13.74 0.49
C ILE A 338 2.36 14.93 0.04
N ILE A 339 1.05 14.93 0.36
CA ILE A 339 0.15 16.04 0.02
C ILE A 339 0.65 17.36 0.62
N ILE A 340 1.01 17.36 1.90
CA ILE A 340 1.53 18.56 2.59
C ILE A 340 2.84 19.02 1.96
N ALA A 341 3.78 18.10 1.71
CA ALA A 341 5.06 18.41 1.09
C ALA A 341 4.90 18.99 -0.31
N THR A 342 4.06 18.38 -1.15
CA THR A 342 3.75 18.84 -2.51
C THR A 342 3.06 20.21 -2.48
N GLN A 343 2.11 20.44 -1.57
CA GLN A 343 1.47 21.75 -1.42
C GLN A 343 2.46 22.85 -1.04
N LEU A 344 3.34 22.58 -0.06
CA LEU A 344 4.38 23.53 0.36
C LEU A 344 5.36 23.82 -0.79
N TYR A 345 5.74 22.78 -1.53
CA TYR A 345 6.62 22.90 -2.69
C TYR A 345 5.98 23.77 -3.78
N ILE A 346 4.77 23.45 -4.24
CA ILE A 346 4.05 24.19 -5.30
C ILE A 346 3.83 25.64 -4.88
N ARG A 347 3.41 25.90 -3.63
CA ARG A 347 3.16 27.26 -3.14
C ARG A 347 4.44 28.10 -3.15
N LYS A 348 5.54 27.56 -2.62
CA LYS A 348 6.81 28.30 -2.52
C LYS A 348 7.54 28.44 -3.85
N ARG A 349 7.55 27.39 -4.68
CA ARG A 349 8.37 27.34 -5.90
C ARG A 349 7.61 27.68 -7.17
N VAL A 350 6.31 27.47 -7.27
CA VAL A 350 5.56 27.76 -8.50
C VAL A 350 4.70 29.01 -8.32
N VAL A 351 3.75 28.98 -7.39
CA VAL A 351 2.74 30.04 -7.23
C VAL A 351 3.37 31.39 -6.88
N SER A 352 4.33 31.40 -5.95
CA SER A 352 5.02 32.63 -5.54
C SER A 352 5.76 33.32 -6.70
N ARG A 353 6.43 32.54 -7.56
CA ARG A 353 7.17 33.10 -8.70
C ARG A 353 6.22 33.64 -9.78
N ILE A 354 5.15 32.91 -10.10
CA ILE A 354 4.10 33.38 -11.01
C ILE A 354 3.45 34.67 -10.47
N TYR A 355 3.18 34.73 -9.17
CA TYR A 355 2.63 35.93 -8.53
C TYR A 355 3.55 37.14 -8.70
N ASN A 356 4.86 36.97 -8.53
CA ASN A 356 5.83 38.05 -8.71
C ASN A 356 5.87 38.55 -10.16
N VAL A 357 5.86 37.66 -11.16
CA VAL A 357 5.79 38.04 -12.57
C VAL A 357 4.50 38.80 -12.86
N ARG A 358 3.35 38.30 -12.40
CA ARG A 358 2.05 38.97 -12.55
C ARG A 358 2.06 40.37 -11.93
N HIS A 359 2.59 40.50 -10.71
CA HIS A 359 2.67 41.79 -10.02
C HIS A 359 3.60 42.76 -10.77
N HIS A 360 4.72 42.28 -11.30
CA HIS A 360 5.65 43.11 -12.05
C HIS A 360 5.04 43.63 -13.35
N LEU A 361 4.30 42.77 -14.06
CA LEU A 361 3.54 43.16 -15.24
C LEU A 361 2.48 44.22 -14.92
N HIS A 362 1.71 44.06 -13.84
CA HIS A 362 0.76 45.10 -13.40
C HIS A 362 1.46 46.43 -13.06
N ALA A 363 2.61 46.37 -12.38
CA ALA A 363 3.38 47.56 -12.03
C ALA A 363 3.94 48.28 -13.27
N PHE A 364 4.28 47.53 -14.32
CA PHE A 364 4.70 48.10 -15.60
C PHE A 364 3.53 48.74 -16.36
N PHE A 365 2.36 48.10 -16.42
CA PHE A 365 1.18 48.72 -17.04
C PHE A 365 0.73 49.99 -16.30
N ALA A 366 0.79 50.02 -14.97
CA ALA A 366 0.52 51.23 -14.20
C ALA A 366 1.50 52.37 -14.55
N PHE A 367 2.77 52.06 -14.87
CA PHE A 367 3.73 53.04 -15.37
C PHE A 367 3.38 53.56 -16.76
N LEU A 368 3.01 52.66 -17.70
CA LEU A 368 2.59 53.06 -19.05
C LEU A 368 1.32 53.91 -19.03
N ASN A 369 0.37 53.59 -18.15
CA ASN A 369 -0.88 54.34 -17.98
C ASN A 369 -0.71 55.65 -17.19
N HIS A 370 0.52 56.02 -16.81
CA HIS A 370 0.83 57.21 -16.00
C HIS A 370 0.22 57.23 -14.59
N GLU A 371 -0.30 56.09 -14.11
CA GLU A 371 -0.72 55.90 -12.71
C GLU A 371 0.50 55.87 -11.77
N ARG A 372 1.66 55.51 -12.31
CA ARG A 372 2.96 55.49 -11.63
C ARG A 372 3.99 56.31 -12.41
N LYS A 373 4.77 57.12 -11.69
CA LYS A 373 5.84 57.95 -12.30
C LYS A 373 7.15 57.19 -12.55
N GLU A 374 7.47 56.24 -11.68
CA GLU A 374 8.74 55.52 -11.70
C GLU A 374 8.61 54.15 -12.37
N LEU A 375 9.63 53.79 -13.15
CA LEU A 375 9.75 52.46 -13.74
C LEU A 375 9.89 51.40 -12.64
N PRO A 376 9.19 50.26 -12.71
CA PRO A 376 9.39 49.18 -11.75
C PRO A 376 10.82 48.63 -11.83
N ASN A 377 11.41 48.35 -10.65
CA ASN A 377 12.69 47.67 -10.56
C ASN A 377 12.63 46.31 -11.27
N ALA A 378 13.66 45.99 -12.06
CA ALA A 378 13.77 44.75 -12.80
C ALA A 378 13.60 43.52 -11.89
N LEU A 379 12.84 42.54 -12.38
CA LEU A 379 12.57 41.31 -11.65
C LEU A 379 13.78 40.39 -11.73
N ARG A 380 14.45 40.09 -10.62
CA ARG A 380 15.63 39.20 -10.64
C ARG A 380 15.18 37.73 -10.78
N PRO A 381 15.48 37.04 -11.91
CA PRO A 381 15.14 35.64 -12.06
C PRO A 381 15.90 34.80 -11.03
N LYS A 382 15.22 33.88 -10.36
CA LYS A 382 15.82 32.98 -9.34
C LYS A 382 16.14 31.59 -9.88
N ALA A 383 15.79 31.32 -11.13
CA ALA A 383 16.02 30.05 -11.82
C ALA A 383 16.07 30.30 -13.33
N LEU A 384 16.57 29.30 -14.07
CA LEU A 384 16.64 29.27 -15.54
C LEU A 384 15.53 28.36 -16.12
N ASP A 385 14.40 28.24 -15.41
CA ASP A 385 13.21 27.54 -15.89
C ASP A 385 12.31 28.49 -16.70
N GLU A 386 11.21 27.98 -17.25
CA GLU A 386 10.30 28.74 -18.12
C GLU A 386 9.76 30.01 -17.44
N ILE A 387 9.60 29.98 -16.10
CA ILE A 387 9.19 31.16 -15.32
C ILE A 387 10.33 32.18 -15.20
N GLY A 388 11.57 31.71 -15.07
CA GLY A 388 12.76 32.55 -15.12
C GLY A 388 12.95 33.22 -16.47
N GLU A 389 12.79 32.47 -17.56
CA GLU A 389 12.86 32.98 -18.94
C GLU A 389 11.79 34.04 -19.20
N MET A 390 10.54 33.79 -18.78
CA MET A 390 9.47 34.78 -18.84
C MET A 390 9.83 36.08 -18.11
N ALA A 391 10.48 36.00 -16.95
CA ALA A 391 10.90 37.18 -16.20
C ALA A 391 12.02 37.95 -16.92
N GLN A 392 12.96 37.25 -17.56
CA GLN A 392 14.05 37.89 -18.31
C GLN A 392 13.52 38.61 -19.55
N ILE A 393 12.74 37.92 -20.38
CA ILE A 393 12.12 38.51 -21.58
C ILE A 393 11.26 39.72 -21.20
N LEU A 394 10.52 39.63 -20.08
CA LEU A 394 9.72 40.76 -19.60
C LEU A 394 10.59 41.96 -19.22
N ASN A 395 11.68 41.76 -18.47
CA ASN A 395 12.59 42.86 -18.10
C ASN A 395 13.18 43.54 -19.34
N GLU A 396 13.67 42.76 -20.31
CA GLU A 396 14.29 43.29 -21.53
C GLU A 396 13.30 44.14 -22.34
N ASN A 397 12.04 43.70 -22.44
CA ASN A 397 11.01 44.46 -23.14
C ASN A 397 10.55 45.71 -22.37
N ILE A 398 10.50 45.64 -21.04
CA ILE A 398 10.21 46.81 -20.18
C ILE A 398 11.28 47.87 -20.37
N GLU A 399 12.55 47.48 -20.36
CA GLU A 399 13.67 48.40 -20.55
C GLU A 399 13.64 49.05 -21.93
N LYS A 400 13.50 48.24 -23.00
CA LYS A 400 13.37 48.76 -24.38
C LYS A 400 12.21 49.73 -24.52
N THR A 401 11.06 49.43 -23.93
CA THR A 401 9.87 50.30 -23.99
C THR A 401 10.08 51.59 -23.20
N ALA A 402 10.69 51.52 -22.02
CA ALA A 402 10.98 52.69 -21.19
C ALA A 402 11.98 53.65 -21.85
N GLN A 403 13.02 53.11 -22.48
CA GLN A 403 13.98 53.88 -23.27
C GLN A 403 13.28 54.54 -24.47
N GLY A 404 12.45 53.79 -25.21
CA GLY A 404 11.68 54.34 -26.33
C GLY A 404 10.76 55.49 -25.92
N LEU A 405 10.02 55.34 -24.81
CA LEU A 405 9.15 56.39 -24.29
C LEU A 405 9.94 57.66 -23.88
N THR A 406 11.18 57.50 -23.43
CA THR A 406 12.04 58.64 -23.08
C THR A 406 12.46 59.42 -24.33
N ILE A 407 12.82 58.70 -25.40
CA ILE A 407 13.16 59.30 -26.71
C ILE A 407 11.91 60.00 -27.29
N ASP A 408 10.76 59.35 -27.24
CA ASP A 408 9.50 59.92 -27.72
C ASP A 408 9.10 61.20 -26.95
N LYS A 409 9.30 61.22 -25.63
CA LYS A 409 9.08 62.43 -24.81
C LYS A 409 10.02 63.57 -25.21
N ALA A 410 11.28 63.27 -25.53
CA ALA A 410 12.23 64.27 -25.99
C ALA A 410 11.81 64.86 -27.35
N LEU A 411 11.34 64.02 -28.28
CA LEU A 411 10.79 64.48 -29.56
C LEU A 411 9.59 65.41 -29.36
N VAL A 412 8.65 65.04 -28.48
CA VAL A 412 7.50 65.90 -28.18
C VAL A 412 7.93 67.23 -27.58
N ALA A 413 8.92 67.23 -26.68
CA ALA A 413 9.44 68.46 -26.07
C ALA A 413 10.09 69.39 -27.10
N GLU A 414 10.93 68.87 -27.99
CA GLU A 414 11.52 69.65 -29.10
C GLU A 414 10.43 70.16 -30.05
N SER A 415 9.46 69.30 -30.39
CA SER A 415 8.34 69.67 -31.26
C SER A 415 7.56 70.87 -30.69
N LEU A 416 7.27 70.84 -29.39
CA LEU A 416 6.61 71.96 -28.69
C LEU A 416 7.47 73.23 -28.69
N GLN A 417 8.79 73.11 -28.59
CA GLN A 417 9.72 74.24 -28.65
C GLN A 417 9.75 74.88 -30.05
N VAL A 418 9.87 74.07 -31.11
CA VAL A 418 9.91 74.55 -32.51
C VAL A 418 8.57 75.17 -32.90
N ILE A 419 7.45 74.53 -32.56
CA ILE A 419 6.11 75.09 -32.76
C ILE A 419 5.95 76.41 -31.98
N GLY A 420 6.47 76.48 -30.75
CA GLY A 420 6.50 77.70 -29.95
C GLY A 420 7.23 78.85 -30.65
N ARG A 421 8.37 78.56 -31.29
CA ARG A 421 9.16 79.52 -32.06
C ARG A 421 8.42 79.99 -33.33
N ALA A 422 7.78 79.06 -34.05
CA ALA A 422 6.92 79.39 -35.19
C ALA A 422 5.75 80.31 -34.79
N LYS A 423 5.11 80.04 -33.64
CA LYS A 423 4.05 80.90 -33.10
C LYS A 423 4.52 82.33 -32.76
N GLN A 424 5.80 82.54 -32.53
CA GLN A 424 6.40 83.86 -32.31
C GLN A 424 6.76 84.58 -33.63
N GLY A 425 6.45 83.99 -34.78
CA GLY A 425 6.70 84.56 -36.11
C GLY A 425 7.99 84.12 -36.77
N TYR A 426 8.69 83.11 -36.22
CA TYR A 426 9.97 82.61 -36.75
C TYR A 426 9.83 81.19 -37.31
N ALA A 427 9.86 81.06 -38.63
CA ALA A 427 9.80 79.79 -39.36
C ALA A 427 11.22 79.35 -39.81
N ASP A 428 12.21 79.51 -38.94
CA ASP A 428 13.63 79.33 -39.25
C ASP A 428 14.23 78.00 -38.73
N SER A 429 13.44 77.21 -38.01
CA SER A 429 13.88 76.00 -37.30
C SER A 429 12.98 74.81 -37.62
N LEU A 430 13.56 73.62 -37.75
CA LEU A 430 12.86 72.35 -37.94
C LEU A 430 13.10 71.43 -36.73
N ILE A 431 12.23 70.45 -36.55
CA ILE A 431 12.35 69.43 -35.51
C ILE A 431 13.32 68.35 -36.02
N GLU A 432 14.47 68.18 -35.36
CA GLU A 432 15.53 67.29 -35.83
C GLU A 432 15.48 65.91 -35.17
N SER A 433 15.01 65.82 -33.92
CA SER A 433 14.98 64.54 -33.22
C SER A 433 14.07 63.52 -33.91
N LYS A 434 14.35 62.25 -33.66
CA LYS A 434 13.56 61.13 -34.17
C LYS A 434 13.10 60.27 -33.00
N GLY A 435 11.79 60.07 -32.91
CA GLY A 435 11.15 59.19 -31.94
C GLY A 435 11.26 57.72 -32.32
N ASN A 436 10.95 56.84 -31.38
CA ASN A 436 10.71 55.42 -31.64
C ASN A 436 9.28 55.17 -32.13
N ASN A 437 8.32 56.01 -31.75
CA ASN A 437 6.94 55.93 -32.21
C ASN A 437 6.82 56.41 -33.67
N PRO A 438 6.43 55.55 -34.63
CA PRO A 438 6.32 55.92 -36.04
C PRO A 438 5.32 57.06 -36.28
N GLN A 439 4.20 57.09 -35.54
CA GLN A 439 3.17 58.12 -35.67
C GLN A 439 3.68 59.48 -35.19
N LEU A 440 4.53 59.53 -34.15
CA LEU A 440 5.17 60.78 -33.74
C LEU A 440 6.18 61.29 -34.78
N ASN A 441 6.87 60.39 -35.48
CA ASN A 441 7.75 60.77 -36.58
C ASN A 441 6.98 61.30 -37.79
N GLU A 442 5.82 60.69 -38.13
CA GLU A 442 4.94 61.22 -39.17
C GLU A 442 4.41 62.62 -38.81
N LEU A 443 4.04 62.83 -37.54
CA LEU A 443 3.62 64.14 -37.05
C LEU A 443 4.76 65.17 -37.18
N ARG A 444 5.97 64.80 -36.76
CA ARG A 444 7.18 65.62 -36.92
C ARG A 444 7.40 66.00 -38.39
N ASP A 445 7.35 65.03 -39.29
CA ASP A 445 7.61 65.24 -40.72
C ASP A 445 6.55 66.17 -41.32
N SER A 446 5.28 65.99 -40.96
CA SER A 446 4.18 66.87 -41.38
C SER A 446 4.35 68.31 -40.87
N VAL A 447 4.79 68.47 -39.61
CA VAL A 447 5.07 69.80 -39.04
C VAL A 447 6.27 70.44 -39.74
N ASN A 448 7.33 69.69 -40.00
CA ASN A 448 8.51 70.19 -40.71
C ASN A 448 8.18 70.60 -42.15
N GLU A 449 7.35 69.84 -42.85
CA GLU A 449 6.86 70.19 -44.19
C GLU A 449 6.06 71.51 -44.16
N LEU A 450 5.16 71.66 -43.18
CA LEU A 450 4.41 72.91 -42.97
C LEU A 450 5.33 74.11 -42.69
N LEU A 451 6.32 73.95 -41.81
CA LEU A 451 7.29 75.00 -41.49
C LEU A 451 8.14 75.38 -42.70
N ASN A 452 8.57 74.39 -43.49
CA ASN A 452 9.32 74.62 -44.72
C ASN A 452 8.47 75.35 -45.77
N LEU A 453 7.19 74.99 -45.91
CA LEU A 453 6.25 75.70 -46.79
C LEU A 453 6.04 77.15 -46.32
N LEU A 454 5.94 77.40 -45.02
CA LEU A 454 5.83 78.75 -44.47
C LEU A 454 7.10 79.57 -44.74
N ALA A 455 8.28 78.99 -44.53
CA ALA A 455 9.57 79.64 -44.73
C ALA A 455 9.84 80.00 -46.19
N THR A 456 9.50 79.11 -47.13
CA THR A 456 9.73 79.28 -48.56
C THR A 456 8.60 80.03 -49.26
N GLY A 457 7.35 79.85 -48.81
CA GLY A 457 6.17 80.50 -49.35
C GLY A 457 6.01 81.93 -48.85
N VAL A 458 6.18 82.17 -47.55
CA VAL A 458 6.00 83.50 -46.95
C VAL A 458 7.37 84.12 -46.67
N GLY A 459 8.11 83.55 -45.73
CA GLY A 459 9.42 84.03 -45.30
C GLY A 459 9.77 83.50 -43.91
N LYS A 460 11.06 83.48 -43.57
CA LYS A 460 11.54 82.90 -42.30
C LYS A 460 11.25 83.77 -41.08
N ASN A 461 11.10 85.08 -41.26
CA ASN A 461 10.85 86.03 -40.18
C ASN A 461 9.62 86.88 -40.52
N LEU A 462 8.45 86.43 -40.08
CA LEU A 462 7.18 87.08 -40.36
C LEU A 462 7.10 88.49 -39.73
N ASN A 463 7.83 88.71 -38.65
CA ASN A 463 7.88 90.02 -37.99
C ASN A 463 8.61 91.06 -38.86
N GLU A 464 9.65 90.67 -39.59
CA GLU A 464 10.34 91.56 -40.53
C GLU A 464 9.49 91.88 -41.77
N ILE A 465 8.73 90.91 -42.27
CA ILE A 465 7.76 91.16 -43.34
C ILE A 465 6.73 92.18 -42.87
N ASN A 466 6.17 91.99 -41.67
CA ASN A 466 5.19 92.90 -41.11
C ASN A 466 5.77 94.32 -40.92
N ARG A 467 7.02 94.44 -40.47
CA ARG A 467 7.72 95.73 -40.35
C ARG A 467 7.80 96.46 -41.70
N VAL A 468 8.16 95.75 -42.78
CA VAL A 468 8.27 96.33 -44.13
C VAL A 468 6.89 96.70 -44.68
N PHE A 469 5.86 95.88 -44.45
CA PHE A 469 4.48 96.22 -44.79
C PHE A 469 3.99 97.46 -44.05
N GLU A 470 4.27 97.60 -42.75
CA GLU A 470 3.92 98.79 -41.98
C GLU A 470 4.59 100.06 -42.54
N SER A 471 5.88 99.98 -42.89
CA SER A 471 6.57 101.08 -43.58
C SER A 471 5.88 101.46 -44.90
N TYR A 472 5.49 100.47 -45.72
CA TYR A 472 4.81 100.72 -47.00
C TYR A 472 3.41 101.31 -46.81
N VAL A 473 2.67 100.90 -45.77
CA VAL A 473 1.38 101.51 -45.39
C VAL A 473 1.56 102.98 -45.00
N SER A 474 2.68 103.35 -44.36
CA SER A 474 3.02 104.74 -44.05
C SER A 474 3.57 105.55 -45.23
N LEU A 475 3.49 105.01 -46.46
CA LEU A 475 4.06 105.56 -47.70
C LEU A 475 5.59 105.68 -47.69
N ASP A 476 6.27 105.01 -46.76
CA ASP A 476 7.73 104.89 -46.73
C ASP A 476 8.17 103.61 -47.44
N PHE A 477 8.56 103.76 -48.70
CA PHE A 477 9.07 102.66 -49.52
C PHE A 477 10.59 102.52 -49.46
N THR A 478 11.29 103.04 -48.44
CA THR A 478 12.76 102.90 -48.33
C THR A 478 13.20 101.57 -47.71
N THR A 479 12.30 100.87 -47.02
CA THR A 479 12.59 99.61 -46.34
C THR A 479 12.47 98.40 -47.27
N GLU A 480 13.19 97.34 -46.92
CA GLU A 480 13.12 96.02 -47.57
C GLU A 480 13.32 94.91 -46.54
N VAL A 481 12.83 93.71 -46.88
CA VAL A 481 13.10 92.48 -46.13
C VAL A 481 14.51 92.03 -46.49
N LYS A 482 15.42 92.07 -45.52
CA LYS A 482 16.80 91.61 -45.72
C LYS A 482 16.83 90.07 -45.82
N ASP A 483 17.70 89.56 -46.68
CA ASP A 483 17.83 88.12 -46.96
C ASP A 483 16.50 87.45 -47.33
N ALA A 484 15.71 88.13 -48.16
CA ALA A 484 14.43 87.67 -48.68
C ALA A 484 14.57 86.31 -49.37
N GLN A 485 14.04 85.28 -48.72
CA GLN A 485 14.10 83.88 -49.19
C GLN A 485 12.70 83.34 -49.48
N GLY A 486 11.68 83.86 -48.78
CA GLY A 486 10.29 83.51 -49.03
C GLY A 486 9.74 84.21 -50.27
N ARG A 487 8.75 83.60 -50.93
CA ARG A 487 8.10 84.21 -52.09
C ARG A 487 7.45 85.54 -51.73
N VAL A 488 6.81 85.66 -50.56
CA VAL A 488 6.25 86.94 -50.10
C VAL A 488 7.35 87.95 -49.80
N ASP A 489 8.46 87.56 -49.15
CA ASP A 489 9.63 88.45 -48.94
C ASP A 489 10.09 89.08 -50.25
N ILE A 490 10.34 88.24 -51.27
CA ILE A 490 10.89 88.66 -52.56
C ILE A 490 9.90 89.58 -53.28
N VAL A 491 8.62 89.20 -53.36
CA VAL A 491 7.58 90.00 -54.02
C VAL A 491 7.40 91.35 -53.32
N THR A 492 7.48 91.39 -51.99
CA THR A 492 7.41 92.62 -51.20
C THR A 492 8.52 93.59 -51.60
N ASN A 493 9.77 93.11 -51.66
CA ASN A 493 10.90 93.93 -52.07
C ASN A 493 10.78 94.40 -53.53
N THR A 494 10.40 93.50 -54.46
CA THR A 494 10.21 93.85 -55.87
C THR A 494 9.11 94.90 -56.04
N LEU A 495 8.00 94.78 -55.31
CA LEU A 495 6.93 95.78 -55.36
C LEU A 495 7.40 97.13 -54.82
N GLY A 496 8.15 97.13 -53.71
CA GLY A 496 8.77 98.34 -53.19
C GLY A 496 9.72 99.01 -54.18
N GLU A 497 10.54 98.23 -54.89
CA GLU A 497 11.41 98.72 -55.97
C GLU A 497 10.63 99.34 -57.12
N GLU A 498 9.58 98.67 -57.62
CA GLU A 498 8.76 99.18 -58.73
C GLU A 498 7.99 100.44 -58.32
N ILE A 499 7.50 100.52 -57.08
CA ILE A 499 6.89 101.75 -56.56
C ILE A 499 7.92 102.88 -56.48
N ARG A 500 9.13 102.64 -55.94
CA ARG A 500 10.21 103.63 -55.92
C ARG A 500 10.53 104.11 -57.34
N LYS A 501 10.64 103.20 -58.29
CA LYS A 501 10.90 103.50 -59.71
C LYS A 501 9.78 104.35 -60.31
N MET A 502 8.51 104.01 -60.08
CA MET A 502 7.36 104.79 -60.51
C MET A 502 7.37 106.20 -59.91
N LEU A 503 7.70 106.34 -58.62
CA LEU A 503 7.85 107.62 -57.94
C LEU A 503 9.00 108.46 -58.54
N TYR A 504 10.15 107.85 -58.83
CA TYR A 504 11.26 108.51 -59.53
C TYR A 504 10.88 108.94 -60.95
N THR A 505 10.16 108.10 -61.71
CA THR A 505 9.67 108.46 -63.04
C THR A 505 8.65 109.58 -62.97
N SER A 506 7.71 109.54 -62.02
CA SER A 506 6.74 110.62 -61.80
C SER A 506 7.42 111.93 -61.39
N GLN A 507 8.47 111.86 -60.56
CA GLN A 507 9.32 113.01 -60.24
C GLN A 507 10.04 113.52 -61.49
N GLY A 508 10.50 112.62 -62.36
CA GLY A 508 11.09 112.93 -63.66
C GLY A 508 10.11 113.69 -64.57
N PHE A 509 8.88 113.19 -64.74
CA PHE A 509 7.83 113.89 -65.48
C PHE A 509 7.49 115.25 -64.87
N ALA A 510 7.42 115.35 -63.54
CA ALA A 510 7.17 116.62 -62.87
C ALA A 510 8.31 117.64 -63.14
N LYS A 511 9.57 117.20 -63.13
CA LYS A 511 10.72 118.04 -63.49
C LYS A 511 10.76 118.42 -64.97
N GLU A 512 10.40 117.49 -65.86
CA GLU A 512 10.32 117.77 -67.31
C GLU A 512 9.16 118.73 -67.63
N LEU A 513 8.02 118.59 -66.95
CA LEU A 513 6.89 119.52 -67.04
C LEU A 513 7.26 120.90 -66.49
N GLU A 514 7.99 120.96 -65.37
CA GLU A 514 8.54 122.21 -64.83
C GLU A 514 9.50 122.87 -65.83
N SER A 515 10.39 122.09 -66.46
CA SER A 515 11.31 122.59 -67.49
C SER A 515 10.56 123.12 -68.71
N LYS A 516 9.59 122.38 -69.26
CA LYS A 516 8.80 122.82 -70.41
C LYS A 516 7.87 123.98 -70.10
N SER A 517 7.38 124.10 -68.86
CA SER A 517 6.60 125.26 -68.42
C SER A 517 7.47 126.51 -68.34
N LYS A 518 8.76 126.39 -67.99
CA LYS A 518 9.74 127.49 -68.06
C LYS A 518 10.08 127.86 -69.51
N ASP A 519 10.18 126.89 -70.41
CA ASP A 519 10.47 127.13 -71.84
C ASP A 519 9.29 127.79 -72.59
N LEU A 520 8.05 127.72 -72.06
CA LEU A 520 6.85 128.38 -72.61
C LEU A 520 6.63 129.80 -72.06
N GLU A 521 7.42 130.23 -71.07
CA GLU A 521 7.44 131.60 -70.54
C GLU A 521 8.42 132.52 -71.31
N GLU A 522 9.18 131.98 -72.28
CA GLU A 522 9.96 132.72 -73.30
C GLU A 522 9.25 132.71 -74.67
#